data_AF-B8CR38-F1
#
_entry.id   AF-B8CR38-F1
#
_cell.length_a   1.000
_cell.length_b   1.000
_cell.length_c   1.000
_cell.angle_alpha   90.00
_cell.angle_beta   90.00
_cell.angle_gamma   90.00
#
_symmetry.space_group_name_H-M   'P 1'
#
loop_
_entity.id
_entity.type
_entity.pdbx_description
1 polymer ?
#
loop_
_entity_poly.entity_id
_entity_poly.type
_entity_poly.pdbx_seq_one_letter_code
_entity_poly.pdbx_strand_id
1 'polypeptide(L)'
;MNLLKSKVAQAVILSLCCQSAMAVQFITEEDYQALLPTLNAINSAAPDYQIRLADNVTVNYHCEIIETADGGFDIDRAGCNNSGQFYEINWKAEHAGTINLSVLNNSSSATIEEHKLWALAFAHASASSRVQMQHGLKKGVNGTFDLTRNFATGESFGNYFERQMNPNYFVSKGLQESSLGNDLPDVPMSNEAEDDGVLQIEYPGSAWAELQGVVGGGFPTPYADMDPKEVLSSNNGPASNILGSAISSGFYNGSALAIVSGSLPWNQGSDASQDSMHLFLQASQDPDALSMIMSFMYNRGPYAAKDQLLRTQAIFDHCVTITEDLEDDWTCFQKQNDFGARYIRQIPDVTNKLTEKATSLSTSYDTQLSLADISNYLSLLETYGFYPAGIIELAKQAASSEFAKLSTNGTISYRDQFGRVLEKVIVQLPVYELGEGGPYDNSSKKELYFYNFYNKTSLVVTKNASSQSDVNEYLLPQNSLKIDLNGSFVTLDTSDGNASCANEATAALQALAAAKDNTYISLSAQMIFTVDANGQCRFTTGEHTPPVAPLEGYWDSAKLYSNPGEVVIDGLDCKQYRNEWYIAGGRTPSIVFAAEPWGVWRQVSDELAVGCTVN
;
A
#
# COMPACT_ATOMS: atom_id res chain seq x y z
N MET A 1 -4.01 -9.62 -42.84
CA MET A 1 -2.54 -9.57 -42.63
C MET A 1 -2.14 -9.03 -41.23
N ASN A 2 -2.97 -8.25 -40.53
CA ASN A 2 -2.64 -7.71 -39.20
C ASN A 2 -2.79 -8.73 -38.04
N LEU A 3 -3.78 -9.64 -38.08
CA LEU A 3 -3.93 -10.67 -37.04
C LEU A 3 -2.75 -11.66 -36.94
N LEU A 4 -2.09 -11.97 -38.07
CA LEU A 4 -0.94 -12.88 -38.06
C LEU A 4 0.32 -12.24 -37.45
N LYS A 5 0.48 -10.92 -37.58
CA LYS A 5 1.63 -10.20 -37.01
C LYS A 5 1.50 -10.04 -35.49
N SER A 6 0.28 -9.83 -34.98
CA SER A 6 -0.02 -9.76 -33.53
C SER A 6 0.27 -11.09 -32.83
N LYS A 7 -0.14 -12.23 -33.41
CA LYS A 7 0.15 -13.55 -32.83
C LYS A 7 1.62 -13.94 -32.87
N VAL A 8 2.38 -13.48 -33.87
CA VAL A 8 3.83 -13.73 -33.97
C VAL A 8 4.61 -12.82 -33.00
N ALA A 9 4.19 -11.57 -32.81
CA ALA A 9 4.76 -10.69 -31.79
C ALA A 9 4.51 -11.24 -30.37
N GLN A 10 3.27 -11.67 -30.07
CA GLN A 10 2.94 -12.35 -28.81
C GLN A 10 3.72 -13.65 -28.61
N ALA A 11 3.95 -14.44 -29.67
CA ALA A 11 4.75 -15.67 -29.57
C ALA A 11 6.25 -15.40 -29.34
N VAL A 12 6.79 -14.31 -29.89
CA VAL A 12 8.19 -13.89 -29.65
C VAL A 12 8.35 -13.31 -28.24
N ILE A 13 7.36 -12.57 -27.74
CA ILE A 13 7.31 -12.06 -26.36
C ILE A 13 7.21 -13.21 -25.36
N LEU A 14 6.33 -14.20 -25.60
CA LEU A 14 6.29 -15.42 -24.79
C LEU A 14 7.65 -16.14 -24.79
N SER A 15 8.34 -16.23 -25.94
CA SER A 15 9.63 -16.91 -26.02
C SER A 15 10.78 -16.17 -25.32
N LEU A 16 10.71 -14.84 -25.18
CA LEU A 16 11.66 -14.02 -24.41
C LEU A 16 11.35 -14.04 -22.90
N CYS A 17 10.09 -14.28 -22.52
CA CYS A 17 9.65 -14.48 -21.13
C CYS A 17 9.77 -15.95 -20.65
N CYS A 18 10.06 -16.91 -21.53
CA CYS A 18 10.00 -18.35 -21.25
C CYS A 18 11.19 -18.95 -20.45
N GLN A 19 11.97 -18.18 -19.69
CA GLN A 19 12.96 -18.75 -18.75
C GLN A 19 12.43 -18.93 -17.32
N SER A 20 11.27 -18.35 -17.01
CA SER A 20 10.47 -18.61 -15.81
C SER A 20 9.01 -18.42 -16.20
N ALA A 21 8.09 -19.22 -15.68
CA ALA A 21 6.66 -19.03 -15.95
C ALA A 21 6.19 -17.72 -15.29
N MET A 22 6.40 -16.57 -15.95
CA MET A 22 5.96 -15.27 -15.46
C MET A 22 4.44 -15.20 -15.56
N ALA A 23 3.76 -14.86 -14.46
CA ALA A 23 2.30 -14.78 -14.39
C ALA A 23 1.85 -13.38 -14.80
N VAL A 24 2.13 -13.04 -16.06
CA VAL A 24 1.75 -11.78 -16.68
C VAL A 24 0.62 -12.00 -17.68
N GLN A 25 -0.34 -11.09 -17.71
CA GLN A 25 -1.37 -11.04 -18.75
C GLN A 25 -1.27 -9.73 -19.53
N PHE A 26 -1.85 -9.74 -20.73
CA PHE A 26 -2.01 -8.54 -21.55
C PHE A 26 -3.49 -8.32 -21.78
N ILE A 27 -3.94 -7.08 -21.58
CA ILE A 27 -5.30 -6.66 -21.86
C ILE A 27 -5.42 -6.15 -23.30
N THR A 28 -6.61 -6.22 -23.88
CA THR A 28 -6.90 -5.60 -25.17
C THR A 28 -7.32 -4.14 -25.01
N GLU A 29 -7.46 -3.41 -26.13
CA GLU A 29 -8.05 -2.07 -26.11
C GLU A 29 -9.51 -2.10 -25.62
N GLU A 30 -10.25 -3.14 -25.98
CA GLU A 30 -11.65 -3.33 -25.57
C GLU A 30 -11.75 -3.53 -24.05
N ASP A 31 -10.84 -4.33 -23.48
CA ASP A 31 -10.74 -4.53 -22.03
C ASP A 31 -10.41 -3.21 -21.32
N TYR A 32 -9.42 -2.44 -21.81
CA TYR A 32 -9.06 -1.16 -21.21
C TYR A 32 -10.19 -0.13 -21.32
N GLN A 33 -10.87 -0.06 -22.47
CA GLN A 33 -12.00 0.86 -22.68
C GLN A 33 -13.19 0.56 -21.77
N ALA A 34 -13.39 -0.70 -21.37
CA ALA A 34 -14.40 -1.06 -20.38
C ALA A 34 -14.11 -0.48 -18.97
N LEU A 35 -12.86 -0.09 -18.70
CA LEU A 35 -12.43 0.54 -17.44
C LEU A 35 -12.51 2.07 -17.48
N LEU A 36 -12.68 2.66 -18.66
CA LEU A 36 -12.67 4.11 -18.83
C LEU A 36 -14.03 4.73 -18.47
N PRO A 37 -14.04 5.97 -17.95
CA PRO A 37 -15.28 6.74 -17.85
C PRO A 37 -15.92 6.90 -19.23
N THR A 38 -17.22 7.16 -19.25
CA THR A 38 -18.01 7.30 -20.47
C THR A 38 -18.53 8.73 -20.61
N LEU A 39 -18.56 9.25 -21.82
CA LEU A 39 -19.11 10.58 -22.08
C LEU A 39 -20.57 10.65 -21.60
N ASN A 40 -20.90 11.65 -20.77
CA ASN A 40 -22.22 11.85 -20.14
C ASN A 40 -22.66 10.74 -19.18
N ALA A 41 -21.74 9.91 -18.70
CA ALA A 41 -21.98 8.88 -17.70
C ALA A 41 -23.05 7.81 -18.04
N ILE A 42 -23.16 7.44 -19.32
CA ILE A 42 -24.09 6.40 -19.80
C ILE A 42 -23.27 5.17 -20.22
N ASN A 43 -23.64 3.96 -19.74
CA ASN A 43 -22.97 2.65 -19.92
C ASN A 43 -22.79 2.13 -21.37
N SER A 44 -22.92 2.99 -22.36
CA SER A 44 -22.75 2.66 -23.78
C SER A 44 -22.24 3.85 -24.59
N ALA A 45 -21.86 4.95 -23.94
CA ALA A 45 -21.28 6.09 -24.62
C ALA A 45 -19.80 5.83 -24.95
N ALA A 46 -19.24 6.64 -25.86
CA ALA A 46 -17.83 6.54 -26.16
C ALA A 46 -16.98 6.81 -24.90
N PRO A 47 -15.78 6.19 -24.79
CA PRO A 47 -14.87 6.46 -23.70
C PRO A 47 -14.52 7.95 -23.61
N ASP A 48 -14.49 8.48 -22.40
CA ASP A 48 -13.97 9.80 -22.09
C ASP A 48 -12.46 9.67 -21.84
N TYR A 49 -11.66 10.19 -22.76
CA TYR A 49 -10.20 10.17 -22.68
C TYR A 49 -9.62 11.44 -22.04
N GLN A 50 -10.47 12.36 -21.56
CA GLN A 50 -9.96 13.56 -20.89
C GLN A 50 -9.27 13.19 -19.58
N ILE A 51 -8.05 13.68 -19.39
CA ILE A 51 -7.33 13.55 -18.13
C ILE A 51 -7.53 14.85 -17.34
N ARG A 52 -8.26 14.76 -16.23
CA ARG A 52 -8.60 15.91 -15.39
C ARG A 52 -7.65 15.99 -14.20
N LEU A 53 -6.67 16.88 -14.29
CA LEU A 53 -5.77 17.25 -13.20
C LEU A 53 -6.03 18.71 -12.84
N ALA A 54 -6.21 19.02 -11.56
CA ALA A 54 -6.45 20.38 -11.09
C ALA A 54 -5.19 21.25 -11.17
N ASP A 55 -5.38 22.54 -11.45
CA ASP A 55 -4.31 23.55 -11.52
C ASP A 55 -4.87 24.93 -11.19
N ASN A 56 -4.04 25.84 -10.67
CA ASN A 56 -4.44 27.17 -10.21
C ASN A 56 -5.59 27.12 -9.18
N VAL A 57 -5.46 26.22 -8.20
CA VAL A 57 -6.47 26.00 -7.13
C VAL A 57 -5.76 25.99 -5.79
N THR A 58 -6.34 26.67 -4.80
CA THR A 58 -5.94 26.49 -3.40
C THR A 58 -6.86 25.47 -2.73
N VAL A 59 -6.26 24.49 -2.07
CA VAL A 59 -6.98 23.50 -1.26
C VAL A 59 -6.52 23.53 0.18
N ASN A 60 -7.44 23.15 1.06
CA ASN A 60 -7.13 22.95 2.46
C ASN A 60 -6.71 21.49 2.67
N TYR A 61 -5.65 21.27 3.45
CA TYR A 61 -5.12 19.96 3.78
C TYR A 61 -4.57 19.98 5.22
N HIS A 62 -4.33 18.81 5.83
CA HIS A 62 -3.96 18.71 7.26
C HIS A 62 -4.89 19.49 8.20
N CYS A 63 -6.17 19.57 7.84
CA CYS A 63 -7.17 20.18 8.69
C CYS A 63 -7.36 19.34 9.97
N GLU A 64 -7.72 19.98 11.07
CA GLU A 64 -8.07 19.23 12.28
C GLU A 64 -9.42 18.52 12.11
N ILE A 65 -9.64 17.45 12.89
CA ILE A 65 -10.92 16.76 12.96
C ILE A 65 -11.60 17.19 14.26
N ILE A 66 -12.87 17.58 14.17
CA ILE A 66 -13.68 18.03 15.31
C ILE A 66 -14.87 17.10 15.51
N GLU A 67 -15.25 16.91 16.77
CA GLU A 67 -16.48 16.20 17.12
C GLU A 67 -17.70 17.07 16.78
N THR A 68 -18.65 16.51 16.05
CA THR A 68 -19.90 17.16 15.68
C THR A 68 -20.91 17.08 16.84
N ALA A 69 -21.96 17.90 16.81
CA ALA A 69 -22.91 18.00 17.92
C ALA A 69 -23.70 16.70 18.21
N ASP A 70 -23.71 15.77 17.27
CA ASP A 70 -24.33 14.45 17.34
C ASP A 70 -23.33 13.32 17.68
N GLY A 71 -22.06 13.63 17.96
CA GLY A 71 -21.02 12.67 18.31
C GLY A 71 -20.33 12.00 17.11
N GLY A 72 -20.52 12.56 15.91
CA GLY A 72 -19.73 12.29 14.70
C GLY A 72 -18.40 13.04 14.70
N PHE A 73 -17.61 12.88 13.64
CA PHE A 73 -16.33 13.55 13.46
C PHE A 73 -16.20 14.07 12.03
N ASP A 74 -16.01 15.39 11.89
CA ASP A 74 -15.87 16.04 10.59
C ASP A 74 -14.57 16.87 10.54
N ILE A 75 -14.12 17.18 9.32
CA ILE A 75 -13.04 18.11 9.05
C ILE A 75 -13.45 19.51 9.54
N ASP A 76 -12.62 20.14 10.38
CA ASP A 76 -12.81 21.53 10.81
C ASP A 76 -12.47 22.51 9.68
N ARG A 77 -13.33 22.58 8.66
CA ARG A 77 -13.13 23.46 7.50
C ARG A 77 -13.12 24.94 7.91
N ALA A 78 -13.81 25.31 8.98
CA ALA A 78 -13.88 26.69 9.46
C ALA A 78 -12.60 27.11 10.20
N GLY A 79 -12.03 26.22 11.00
CA GLY A 79 -10.77 26.41 11.72
C GLY A 79 -9.52 26.07 10.90
N CYS A 80 -9.66 25.42 9.75
CA CYS A 80 -8.56 25.12 8.83
C CYS A 80 -8.08 26.39 8.11
N ASN A 81 -7.38 27.24 8.87
CA ASN A 81 -6.89 28.54 8.43
C ASN A 81 -5.46 28.89 8.84
N ASN A 82 -4.71 27.91 9.34
CA ASN A 82 -3.33 28.11 9.77
C ASN A 82 -2.34 27.95 8.60
N SER A 83 -1.14 28.51 8.78
CA SER A 83 -0.01 28.25 7.88
C SER A 83 0.29 26.75 7.86
N GLY A 84 0.50 26.17 6.68
CA GLY A 84 0.69 24.71 6.52
C GLY A 84 -0.62 23.90 6.43
N GLN A 85 -1.78 24.56 6.39
CA GLN A 85 -3.07 23.91 6.15
C GLN A 85 -3.71 24.27 4.80
N PHE A 86 -2.95 24.97 3.94
CA PHE A 86 -3.35 25.31 2.59
C PHE A 86 -2.21 25.10 1.61
N TYR A 87 -2.54 24.58 0.44
CA TYR A 87 -1.62 24.44 -0.66
C TYR A 87 -2.21 25.09 -1.90
N GLU A 88 -1.49 26.02 -2.50
CA GLU A 88 -1.79 26.51 -3.85
C GLU A 88 -1.16 25.52 -4.83
N ILE A 89 -1.99 24.90 -5.68
CA ILE A 89 -1.53 24.03 -6.75
C ILE A 89 -1.42 24.90 -8.00
N ASN A 90 -0.20 25.09 -8.49
CA ASN A 90 0.14 25.76 -9.72
C ASN A 90 1.36 25.07 -10.35
N TRP A 91 1.11 23.96 -11.05
CA TRP A 91 2.16 23.06 -11.52
C TRP A 91 3.20 23.77 -12.38
N LYS A 92 2.76 24.68 -13.25
CA LYS A 92 3.65 25.41 -14.16
C LYS A 92 4.47 26.48 -13.45
N ALA A 93 3.98 27.05 -12.35
CA ALA A 93 4.73 28.02 -11.57
C ALA A 93 5.70 27.33 -10.60
N GLU A 94 5.25 26.27 -9.92
CA GLU A 94 6.01 25.52 -8.94
C GLU A 94 7.13 24.69 -9.59
N HIS A 95 6.83 24.01 -10.69
CA HIS A 95 7.71 23.02 -11.32
C HIS A 95 8.06 23.39 -12.77
N ALA A 96 8.39 24.67 -13.00
CA ALA A 96 8.70 25.23 -14.33
C ALA A 96 10.04 24.73 -14.93
N GLY A 97 10.90 24.13 -14.12
CA GLY A 97 12.27 23.77 -14.50
C GLY A 97 12.36 22.64 -15.52
N THR A 98 13.35 22.68 -16.40
CA THR A 98 13.77 21.49 -17.14
C THR A 98 14.73 20.67 -16.28
N ILE A 99 14.36 19.43 -16.00
CA ILE A 99 15.14 18.51 -15.18
C ILE A 99 15.79 17.41 -16.03
N ASN A 100 16.90 16.88 -15.53
CA ASN A 100 17.58 15.73 -16.11
C ASN A 100 16.99 14.43 -15.56
N LEU A 101 16.82 13.43 -16.43
CA LEU A 101 16.20 12.15 -16.07
C LEU A 101 17.21 11.07 -15.62
N SER A 102 18.30 11.48 -14.96
CA SER A 102 19.21 10.51 -14.33
C SER A 102 18.60 9.99 -13.05
N VAL A 103 18.64 8.68 -12.88
CA VAL A 103 18.24 7.97 -11.67
C VAL A 103 19.51 7.63 -10.89
N LEU A 104 19.40 7.34 -9.59
CA LEU A 104 20.55 6.94 -8.77
C LEU A 104 21.33 5.81 -9.48
N ASN A 105 22.64 5.97 -9.63
CA ASN A 105 23.52 5.04 -10.36
C ASN A 105 23.23 4.82 -11.86
N ASN A 106 22.26 5.54 -12.45
CA ASN A 106 21.88 5.41 -13.86
C ASN A 106 21.77 6.78 -14.55
N SER A 107 22.86 7.18 -15.22
CA SER A 107 22.95 8.49 -15.86
C SER A 107 22.17 8.56 -17.17
N SER A 108 21.41 9.65 -17.37
CA SER A 108 20.68 9.95 -18.59
C SER A 108 21.06 11.34 -19.13
N SER A 109 20.97 11.51 -20.44
CA SER A 109 21.03 12.84 -21.09
C SER A 109 19.65 13.39 -21.44
N ALA A 110 18.59 12.59 -21.22
CA ALA A 110 17.23 13.00 -21.48
C ALA A 110 16.77 14.03 -20.45
N THR A 111 15.88 14.91 -20.89
CA THR A 111 15.29 15.94 -20.04
C THR A 111 13.79 16.05 -20.29
N ILE A 112 13.09 16.65 -19.33
CA ILE A 112 11.67 16.99 -19.43
C ILE A 112 11.41 18.24 -18.56
N GLU A 113 10.37 19.01 -18.87
CA GLU A 113 9.86 20.00 -17.91
C GLU A 113 9.25 19.26 -16.72
N GLU A 114 9.63 19.63 -15.50
CA GLU A 114 9.30 18.89 -14.29
C GLU A 114 7.79 18.71 -14.11
N HIS A 115 7.01 19.79 -14.28
CA HIS A 115 5.54 19.73 -14.19
C HIS A 115 4.90 18.73 -15.18
N LYS A 116 5.53 18.47 -16.34
CA LYS A 116 5.06 17.41 -17.27
C LYS A 116 5.29 16.03 -16.69
N LEU A 117 6.42 15.79 -16.01
CA LEU A 117 6.72 14.51 -15.39
C LEU A 117 5.71 14.18 -14.28
N TRP A 118 5.40 15.14 -13.40
CA TRP A 118 4.35 15.01 -12.38
C TRP A 118 3.00 14.63 -13.01
N ALA A 119 2.57 15.38 -14.02
CA ALA A 119 1.28 15.14 -14.68
C ALA A 119 1.20 13.78 -15.39
N LEU A 120 2.27 13.35 -16.07
CA LEU A 120 2.36 12.04 -16.72
C LEU A 120 2.37 10.89 -15.69
N ALA A 121 3.10 11.06 -14.58
CA ALA A 121 3.18 10.09 -13.50
C ALA A 121 1.81 9.85 -12.85
N PHE A 122 1.07 10.90 -12.48
CA PHE A 122 -0.26 10.76 -11.89
C PHE A 122 -1.31 10.18 -12.85
N ALA A 123 -1.25 10.55 -14.14
CA ALA A 123 -2.11 9.96 -15.16
C ALA A 123 -1.89 8.46 -15.29
N HIS A 124 -0.63 8.03 -15.35
CA HIS A 124 -0.29 6.61 -15.41
C HIS A 124 -0.68 5.90 -14.11
N ALA A 125 -0.37 6.45 -12.93
CA ALA A 125 -0.72 5.84 -11.65
C ALA A 125 -2.23 5.56 -11.52
N SER A 126 -3.07 6.50 -11.98
CA SER A 126 -4.53 6.33 -12.05
C SER A 126 -4.93 5.22 -13.05
N ALA A 127 -4.36 5.21 -14.25
CA ALA A 127 -4.61 4.16 -15.23
C ALA A 127 -4.16 2.76 -14.75
N SER A 128 -2.97 2.66 -14.17
CA SER A 128 -2.40 1.44 -13.60
C SER A 128 -3.27 0.94 -12.45
N SER A 129 -3.71 1.80 -11.52
CA SER A 129 -4.59 1.39 -10.41
C SER A 129 -5.85 0.71 -10.93
N ARG A 130 -6.55 1.31 -11.90
CA ARG A 130 -7.75 0.71 -12.52
C ARG A 130 -7.45 -0.66 -13.12
N VAL A 131 -6.35 -0.77 -13.87
CA VAL A 131 -5.96 -2.03 -14.54
C VAL A 131 -5.56 -3.10 -13.52
N GLN A 132 -4.75 -2.78 -12.53
CA GLN A 132 -4.30 -3.74 -11.51
C GLN A 132 -5.45 -4.21 -10.63
N MET A 133 -6.34 -3.29 -10.23
CA MET A 133 -7.51 -3.62 -9.41
C MET A 133 -8.57 -4.45 -10.15
N GLN A 134 -8.59 -4.42 -11.49
CA GLN A 134 -9.55 -5.20 -12.27
C GLN A 134 -8.96 -6.47 -12.90
N HIS A 135 -7.73 -6.42 -13.38
CA HIS A 135 -7.10 -7.53 -14.10
C HIS A 135 -5.98 -8.15 -13.27
N GLY A 136 -5.17 -7.34 -12.58
CA GLY A 136 -4.03 -7.83 -11.78
C GLY A 136 -4.40 -8.75 -10.60
N LEU A 137 -5.67 -8.88 -10.22
CA LEU A 137 -6.08 -9.76 -9.12
C LEU A 137 -6.21 -11.21 -9.62
N LYS A 138 -5.27 -12.09 -9.25
CA LYS A 138 -5.19 -13.52 -9.65
C LYS A 138 -6.35 -14.41 -9.13
N LYS A 139 -7.60 -14.11 -9.50
CA LYS A 139 -8.81 -14.76 -8.93
C LYS A 139 -9.85 -15.25 -9.93
N GLY A 140 -9.68 -15.04 -11.23
CA GLY A 140 -10.75 -15.31 -12.20
C GLY A 140 -12.01 -14.47 -11.93
N VAL A 141 -13.13 -14.85 -12.54
CA VAL A 141 -14.34 -13.99 -12.71
C VAL A 141 -15.06 -13.53 -11.43
N ASN A 142 -14.73 -14.06 -10.25
CA ASN A 142 -15.44 -13.78 -8.98
C ASN A 142 -14.60 -12.97 -7.96
N GLY A 143 -13.41 -12.51 -8.34
CA GLY A 143 -12.50 -11.80 -7.43
C GLY A 143 -12.24 -10.34 -7.77
N THR A 144 -12.98 -9.80 -8.74
CA THR A 144 -12.82 -8.46 -9.32
C THR A 144 -14.21 -7.83 -9.47
N PHE A 145 -14.26 -6.56 -9.87
CA PHE A 145 -15.53 -5.87 -10.04
C PHE A 145 -16.32 -6.44 -11.23
N ASP A 146 -17.64 -6.53 -11.07
CA ASP A 146 -18.53 -6.89 -12.19
C ASP A 146 -18.76 -5.66 -13.07
N LEU A 147 -17.99 -5.56 -14.16
CA LEU A 147 -18.07 -4.44 -15.12
C LEU A 147 -19.42 -4.34 -15.85
N THR A 148 -20.27 -5.37 -15.76
CA THR A 148 -21.61 -5.37 -16.38
C THR A 148 -22.68 -4.72 -15.51
N ARG A 149 -22.34 -4.42 -14.25
CA ARG A 149 -23.25 -3.85 -13.26
C ARG A 149 -22.77 -2.49 -12.79
N ASN A 150 -23.74 -1.64 -12.49
CA ASN A 150 -23.45 -0.37 -11.81
C ASN A 150 -23.11 -0.60 -10.35
N PHE A 151 -22.36 0.34 -9.81
CA PHE A 151 -22.19 0.54 -8.38
C PHE A 151 -23.55 0.92 -7.77
N ALA A 152 -23.71 0.75 -6.45
CA ALA A 152 -24.96 1.11 -5.77
C ALA A 152 -25.29 2.61 -5.87
N THR A 153 -24.29 3.46 -6.11
CA THR A 153 -24.46 4.89 -6.45
C THR A 153 -25.13 5.12 -7.82
N GLY A 154 -25.27 4.07 -8.64
CA GLY A 154 -25.79 4.12 -9.99
C GLY A 154 -24.73 4.36 -11.07
N GLU A 155 -23.47 4.58 -10.68
CA GLU A 155 -22.36 4.85 -11.60
C GLU A 155 -21.82 3.56 -12.27
N SER A 156 -21.29 3.72 -13.48
CA SER A 156 -20.47 2.69 -14.13
C SER A 156 -19.12 2.57 -13.42
N PHE A 157 -18.41 1.46 -13.63
CA PHE A 157 -17.04 1.29 -13.12
C PHE A 157 -16.14 2.48 -13.46
N GLY A 158 -16.05 2.85 -14.74
CA GLY A 158 -15.17 3.92 -15.18
C GLY A 158 -15.52 5.28 -14.59
N ASN A 159 -16.81 5.62 -14.47
CA ASN A 159 -17.23 6.89 -13.88
C ASN A 159 -16.98 6.93 -12.37
N TYR A 160 -17.28 5.83 -11.67
CA TYR A 160 -17.05 5.70 -10.24
C TYR A 160 -15.56 5.82 -9.89
N PHE A 161 -14.69 5.12 -10.63
CA PHE A 161 -13.24 5.22 -10.47
C PHE A 161 -12.69 6.58 -10.88
N GLU A 162 -13.17 7.20 -11.95
CA GLU A 162 -12.71 8.54 -12.36
C GLU A 162 -13.13 9.62 -11.36
N ARG A 163 -14.22 9.45 -10.61
CA ARG A 163 -14.57 10.40 -9.56
C ARG A 163 -13.62 10.31 -8.35
N GLN A 164 -13.14 9.11 -8.02
CA GLN A 164 -12.48 8.85 -6.73
C GLN A 164 -10.99 8.51 -6.79
N MET A 165 -10.49 7.99 -7.92
CA MET A 165 -9.10 7.54 -8.10
C MET A 165 -8.48 8.06 -9.41
N ASN A 166 -8.85 9.27 -9.82
CA ASN A 166 -8.22 10.00 -10.93
C ASN A 166 -6.85 10.57 -10.53
N PRO A 167 -6.12 11.30 -11.40
CA PRO A 167 -4.84 11.89 -11.05
C PRO A 167 -4.83 12.73 -9.76
N ASN A 168 -5.93 13.42 -9.44
CA ASN A 168 -6.03 14.25 -8.23
C ASN A 168 -6.06 13.43 -6.94
N TYR A 169 -6.41 12.15 -6.99
CA TYR A 169 -6.28 11.25 -5.84
C TYR A 169 -4.83 11.10 -5.39
N PHE A 170 -3.89 11.01 -6.35
CA PHE A 170 -2.46 10.93 -6.05
C PHE A 170 -1.89 12.27 -5.60
N VAL A 171 -2.42 13.39 -6.11
CA VAL A 171 -2.10 14.74 -5.58
C VAL A 171 -2.57 14.85 -4.14
N SER A 172 -3.80 14.43 -3.84
CA SER A 172 -4.37 14.46 -2.50
C SER A 172 -3.63 13.56 -1.54
N LYS A 173 -3.23 12.34 -1.97
CA LYS A 173 -2.34 11.47 -1.20
C LYS A 173 -1.01 12.16 -0.92
N GLY A 174 -0.41 12.71 -1.97
CA GLY A 174 0.82 13.49 -1.87
C GLY A 174 0.69 14.53 -0.79
N LEU A 175 -0.25 15.47 -0.92
CA LEU A 175 -0.54 16.53 0.07
C LEU A 175 -0.74 16.01 1.49
N GLN A 176 -1.43 14.88 1.67
CA GLN A 176 -1.68 14.31 2.99
C GLN A 176 -0.42 13.70 3.63
N GLU A 177 0.54 13.26 2.81
CA GLU A 177 1.78 12.63 3.23
C GLU A 177 2.94 13.63 3.36
N SER A 178 2.93 14.66 2.53
CA SER A 178 3.83 15.81 2.53
C SER A 178 3.17 16.90 1.69
N SER A 179 3.46 18.19 1.84
CA SER A 179 2.96 19.22 0.89
C SER A 179 3.61 19.13 -0.52
N LEU A 180 3.52 17.96 -1.15
CA LEU A 180 4.17 17.54 -2.38
C LEU A 180 5.70 17.73 -2.33
N GLY A 181 6.28 17.45 -1.16
CA GLY A 181 7.70 17.59 -0.90
C GLY A 181 8.12 18.88 -0.17
N ASN A 182 7.24 19.88 0.02
CA ASN A 182 7.63 21.12 0.70
C ASN A 182 7.72 20.98 2.24
N ASP A 183 7.08 19.96 2.81
CA ASP A 183 7.16 19.64 4.25
C ASP A 183 8.26 18.60 4.54
N LEU A 184 8.96 18.12 3.50
CA LEU A 184 10.14 17.28 3.68
C LEU A 184 11.27 18.17 4.23
N PRO A 185 12.05 17.71 5.22
CA PRO A 185 13.09 18.54 5.79
C PRO A 185 14.06 19.05 4.72
N ASP A 186 14.29 20.38 4.67
CA ASP A 186 15.34 21.02 3.83
C ASP A 186 16.75 20.49 4.13
N VAL A 187 16.92 19.82 5.27
CA VAL A 187 18.16 19.16 5.66
C VAL A 187 18.13 17.77 5.04
N PRO A 188 19.19 17.34 4.30
CA PRO A 188 19.34 15.94 3.94
C PRO A 188 19.10 15.14 5.21
N MET A 189 18.04 14.34 5.22
CA MET A 189 17.64 13.55 6.38
C MET A 189 18.90 12.91 6.89
N SER A 190 19.33 13.33 8.09
CA SER A 190 20.72 13.15 8.55
C SER A 190 21.11 11.67 8.66
N ASN A 191 20.11 10.80 8.53
CA ASN A 191 20.20 9.37 8.43
C ASN A 191 19.44 9.01 7.14
N GLU A 192 20.06 8.31 6.20
CA GLU A 192 19.46 7.86 4.92
C GLU A 192 18.26 6.89 5.07
N ALA A 193 17.65 6.80 6.26
CA ALA A 193 16.79 5.71 6.69
C ALA A 193 15.30 6.06 6.82
N GLU A 194 14.87 7.30 6.53
CA GLU A 194 13.47 7.75 6.78
C GLU A 194 12.81 8.45 5.57
N ASP A 195 13.43 8.46 4.38
CA ASP A 195 12.88 9.17 3.19
C ASP A 195 12.01 8.27 2.32
N ASP A 196 10.75 8.07 2.73
CA ASP A 196 9.76 7.24 2.04
C ASP A 196 9.20 7.84 0.73
N GLY A 197 9.78 8.97 0.28
CA GLY A 197 9.38 9.66 -0.95
C GLY A 197 8.14 10.53 -0.79
N VAL A 198 7.73 11.16 -1.90
CA VAL A 198 6.62 12.14 -1.94
C VAL A 198 5.29 11.55 -1.49
N LEU A 199 5.07 10.26 -1.78
CA LEU A 199 3.85 9.56 -1.42
C LEU A 199 4.01 8.71 -0.14
N GLN A 200 5.17 8.72 0.52
CA GLN A 200 5.45 7.98 1.77
C GLN A 200 5.13 6.48 1.65
N ILE A 201 5.73 5.80 0.68
CA ILE A 201 5.67 4.34 0.60
C ILE A 201 6.79 3.79 1.49
N GLU A 202 6.43 3.29 2.68
CA GLU A 202 7.39 2.92 3.74
C GLU A 202 8.53 1.98 3.29
N TYR A 203 9.78 2.38 3.52
CA TYR A 203 10.97 1.52 3.41
C TYR A 203 12.14 1.91 4.37
N PRO A 204 12.78 0.93 5.07
CA PRO A 204 12.39 -0.47 5.20
C PRO A 204 11.08 -0.56 5.99
N GLY A 205 10.03 -1.13 5.37
CA GLY A 205 8.67 -0.99 5.87
C GLY A 205 7.69 -1.87 5.13
N SER A 206 6.46 -1.93 5.63
CA SER A 206 5.45 -2.92 5.25
C SER A 206 5.07 -2.82 3.77
N ALA A 207 4.87 -1.60 3.26
CA ALA A 207 4.33 -1.37 1.92
C ALA A 207 5.27 -1.79 0.78
N TRP A 208 6.54 -1.37 0.81
CA TRP A 208 7.49 -1.79 -0.24
C TRP A 208 7.76 -3.29 -0.19
N ALA A 209 7.93 -3.85 1.01
CA ALA A 209 8.17 -5.29 1.15
C ALA A 209 6.97 -6.13 0.69
N GLU A 210 5.74 -5.65 0.90
CA GLU A 210 4.52 -6.25 0.36
C GLU A 210 4.59 -6.29 -1.17
N LEU A 211 4.91 -5.15 -1.82
CA LEU A 211 5.09 -5.10 -3.28
C LEU A 211 6.16 -6.10 -3.78
N GLN A 212 7.20 -6.34 -2.98
CA GLN A 212 8.27 -7.29 -3.30
C GLN A 212 7.90 -8.78 -3.15
N GLY A 213 6.73 -9.14 -2.62
CA GLY A 213 6.33 -10.54 -2.52
C GLY A 213 6.23 -11.11 -1.11
N VAL A 214 6.46 -10.32 -0.06
CA VAL A 214 6.41 -10.82 1.33
C VAL A 214 5.06 -11.49 1.60
N VAL A 215 5.08 -12.59 2.36
CA VAL A 215 3.91 -13.43 2.70
C VAL A 215 3.06 -13.92 1.50
N GLY A 216 3.63 -13.89 0.29
CA GLY A 216 2.96 -14.31 -0.94
C GLY A 216 2.05 -13.24 -1.58
N GLY A 217 2.09 -12.00 -1.08
CA GLY A 217 1.37 -10.82 -1.59
C GLY A 217 2.12 -10.06 -2.70
N GLY A 218 1.54 -8.97 -3.19
CA GLY A 218 2.22 -8.00 -4.07
C GLY A 218 2.56 -8.45 -5.50
N PHE A 219 3.58 -7.78 -6.06
CA PHE A 219 4.00 -7.83 -7.47
C PHE A 219 5.53 -8.06 -7.58
N PRO A 220 6.05 -9.23 -7.19
CA PRO A 220 7.50 -9.47 -7.12
C PRO A 220 8.22 -9.31 -8.46
N THR A 221 7.55 -9.56 -9.59
CA THR A 221 8.18 -9.50 -10.93
C THR A 221 8.83 -8.16 -11.24
N PRO A 222 8.13 -7.00 -11.06
CA PRO A 222 8.78 -5.71 -11.14
C PRO A 222 9.60 -5.36 -9.88
N TYR A 223 9.18 -5.72 -8.66
CA TYR A 223 9.73 -5.10 -7.43
C TYR A 223 10.87 -5.86 -6.74
N ALA A 224 11.01 -7.17 -6.93
CA ALA A 224 11.91 -8.01 -6.11
C ALA A 224 13.37 -7.53 -6.13
N ASP A 225 13.83 -7.04 -7.29
CA ASP A 225 15.21 -6.60 -7.52
C ASP A 225 15.37 -5.06 -7.52
N MET A 226 14.28 -4.31 -7.35
CA MET A 226 14.34 -2.85 -7.28
C MET A 226 14.89 -2.36 -5.93
N ASP A 227 15.73 -1.34 -5.98
CA ASP A 227 16.16 -0.60 -4.78
C ASP A 227 15.15 0.51 -4.45
N PRO A 228 14.44 0.46 -3.32
CA PRO A 228 13.49 1.52 -2.95
C PRO A 228 14.15 2.89 -2.80
N LYS A 229 15.45 2.97 -2.45
CA LYS A 229 16.18 4.24 -2.39
C LYS A 229 16.36 4.87 -3.77
N GLU A 230 16.47 4.04 -4.81
CA GLU A 230 16.53 4.48 -6.20
C GLU A 230 15.15 4.95 -6.70
N VAL A 231 14.08 4.27 -6.28
CA VAL A 231 12.72 4.45 -6.84
C VAL A 231 11.86 5.45 -6.07
N LEU A 232 11.99 5.54 -4.75
CA LEU A 232 11.07 6.29 -3.89
C LEU A 232 11.70 7.55 -3.29
N SER A 233 12.95 7.48 -2.83
CA SER A 233 13.64 8.56 -2.12
C SER A 233 13.46 9.91 -2.82
N SER A 234 12.89 10.88 -2.12
CA SER A 234 12.73 12.25 -2.63
C SER A 234 14.05 12.95 -2.93
N ASN A 235 15.15 12.47 -2.33
CA ASN A 235 16.50 13.01 -2.51
C ASN A 235 17.26 12.47 -3.73
N ASN A 236 16.80 11.38 -4.34
CA ASN A 236 17.61 10.59 -5.27
C ASN A 236 16.94 10.36 -6.64
N GLY A 237 16.66 11.42 -7.39
CA GLY A 237 16.26 11.27 -8.79
C GLY A 237 15.51 12.47 -9.37
N PRO A 238 14.96 12.33 -10.58
CA PRO A 238 14.23 13.40 -11.25
C PRO A 238 12.93 13.72 -10.51
N ALA A 239 12.67 15.01 -10.27
CA ALA A 239 11.42 15.50 -9.66
C ALA A 239 11.07 14.75 -8.35
N SER A 240 12.04 14.64 -7.44
CA SER A 240 11.86 13.92 -6.17
C SER A 240 11.32 12.50 -6.33
N ASN A 241 11.76 11.80 -7.40
CA ASN A 241 11.31 10.45 -7.74
C ASN A 241 9.80 10.29 -7.89
N ILE A 242 9.09 11.34 -8.34
CA ILE A 242 7.62 11.29 -8.44
C ILE A 242 7.13 10.15 -9.32
N LEU A 243 7.82 9.82 -10.41
CA LEU A 243 7.42 8.72 -11.28
C LEU A 243 7.46 7.39 -10.50
N GLY A 244 8.56 7.10 -9.80
CA GLY A 244 8.70 5.87 -9.02
C GLY A 244 7.69 5.81 -7.87
N SER A 245 7.50 6.92 -7.16
CA SER A 245 6.50 7.05 -6.08
C SER A 245 5.07 6.81 -6.58
N ALA A 246 4.65 7.51 -7.64
CA ALA A 246 3.28 7.44 -8.16
C ALA A 246 2.93 6.06 -8.73
N ILE A 247 3.84 5.46 -9.51
CA ILE A 247 3.62 4.13 -10.06
C ILE A 247 3.54 3.09 -8.93
N SER A 248 4.43 3.17 -7.94
CA SER A 248 4.41 2.26 -6.79
C SER A 248 3.16 2.41 -5.92
N SER A 249 2.65 3.64 -5.74
CA SER A 249 1.37 3.86 -5.07
C SER A 249 0.21 3.24 -5.84
N GLY A 250 0.25 3.29 -7.18
CA GLY A 250 -0.74 2.64 -8.03
C GLY A 250 -0.72 1.11 -7.93
N PHE A 251 0.46 0.49 -7.92
CA PHE A 251 0.62 -0.94 -7.65
C PHE A 251 0.13 -1.30 -6.24
N TYR A 252 0.49 -0.50 -5.23
CA TYR A 252 0.06 -0.75 -3.86
C TYR A 252 -1.47 -0.75 -3.71
N ASN A 253 -2.19 0.13 -4.41
CA ASN A 253 -3.67 0.07 -4.44
C ASN A 253 -4.18 -1.29 -4.94
N GLY A 254 -3.55 -1.83 -5.99
CA GLY A 254 -3.84 -3.17 -6.49
C GLY A 254 -3.54 -4.25 -5.45
N SER A 255 -2.38 -4.17 -4.79
CA SER A 255 -1.96 -5.13 -3.75
C SER A 255 -2.91 -5.14 -2.56
N ALA A 256 -3.21 -3.95 -2.03
CA ALA A 256 -4.10 -3.76 -0.91
C ALA A 256 -5.48 -4.34 -1.19
N LEU A 257 -6.11 -3.99 -2.32
CA LEU A 257 -7.42 -4.53 -2.70
C LEU A 257 -7.40 -6.07 -2.80
N ALA A 258 -6.30 -6.62 -3.29
CA ALA A 258 -6.17 -8.05 -3.50
C ALA A 258 -6.15 -8.83 -2.18
N ILE A 259 -5.42 -8.33 -1.18
CA ILE A 259 -5.34 -8.93 0.16
C ILE A 259 -6.74 -9.10 0.77
N VAL A 260 -7.62 -8.11 0.56
CA VAL A 260 -8.97 -8.05 1.17
C VAL A 260 -10.10 -8.50 0.25
N SER A 261 -9.78 -8.84 -0.99
CA SER A 261 -10.68 -9.51 -1.94
C SER A 261 -10.44 -11.02 -1.99
N GLY A 262 -9.60 -11.52 -1.08
CA GLY A 262 -9.19 -12.92 -0.92
C GLY A 262 -8.24 -13.44 -1.98
N SER A 263 -7.58 -12.57 -2.74
CA SER A 263 -6.66 -12.96 -3.83
C SER A 263 -5.46 -13.76 -3.36
N LEU A 264 -5.24 -13.81 -2.05
CA LEU A 264 -4.18 -14.57 -1.41
C LEU A 264 -4.73 -15.84 -0.75
N PRO A 265 -3.98 -16.95 -0.77
CA PRO A 265 -4.40 -18.22 -0.18
C PRO A 265 -4.37 -18.24 1.36
N TRP A 266 -3.93 -17.15 2.00
CA TRP A 266 -3.80 -17.03 3.45
C TRP A 266 -4.79 -15.99 3.97
N ASN A 267 -5.63 -16.37 4.93
CA ASN A 267 -6.50 -15.43 5.62
C ASN A 267 -5.83 -14.99 6.92
N GLN A 268 -5.11 -13.85 6.91
CA GLN A 268 -4.88 -13.13 8.16
C GLN A 268 -6.17 -12.37 8.49
N GLY A 269 -6.85 -12.80 9.56
CA GLY A 269 -8.16 -12.34 9.97
C GLY A 269 -8.92 -13.43 10.73
N SER A 270 -10.05 -13.10 11.36
CA SER A 270 -10.90 -14.13 11.96
C SER A 270 -11.51 -15.05 10.89
N ASP A 271 -11.84 -16.31 11.22
CA ASP A 271 -12.56 -17.21 10.29
C ASP A 271 -13.91 -16.66 9.80
N ALA A 272 -14.42 -15.59 10.43
CA ALA A 272 -15.66 -14.91 10.06
C ALA A 272 -15.47 -13.73 9.08
N SER A 273 -14.24 -13.32 8.80
CA SER A 273 -13.94 -12.18 7.93
C SER A 273 -14.30 -12.49 6.46
N GLN A 274 -14.75 -11.47 5.76
CA GLN A 274 -15.14 -11.55 4.35
C GLN A 274 -13.96 -11.17 3.45
N ASP A 275 -13.73 -11.96 2.41
CA ASP A 275 -12.79 -11.67 1.33
C ASP A 275 -13.54 -11.06 0.15
N SER A 276 -14.11 -9.88 0.36
CA SER A 276 -15.16 -9.34 -0.52
C SER A 276 -15.10 -7.82 -0.66
N MET A 277 -13.92 -7.21 -0.52
CA MET A 277 -13.79 -5.75 -0.64
C MET A 277 -14.31 -5.20 -1.97
N HIS A 278 -14.01 -5.85 -3.10
CA HIS A 278 -14.56 -5.43 -4.40
C HIS A 278 -16.11 -5.46 -4.42
N LEU A 279 -16.73 -6.44 -3.76
CA LEU A 279 -18.19 -6.49 -3.60
C LEU A 279 -18.70 -5.42 -2.63
N PHE A 280 -17.97 -5.17 -1.54
CA PHE A 280 -18.27 -4.07 -0.61
C PHE A 280 -18.30 -2.75 -1.36
N LEU A 281 -17.22 -2.44 -2.07
CA LEU A 281 -17.07 -1.21 -2.84
C LEU A 281 -18.15 -1.08 -3.92
N GLN A 282 -18.53 -2.18 -4.58
CA GLN A 282 -19.60 -2.17 -5.59
C GLN A 282 -21.00 -2.02 -4.98
N ALA A 283 -21.20 -2.49 -3.74
CA ALA A 283 -22.49 -2.45 -3.04
C ALA A 283 -22.68 -1.22 -2.13
N SER A 284 -21.59 -0.53 -1.77
CA SER A 284 -21.62 0.62 -0.86
C SER A 284 -22.48 1.75 -1.43
N GLN A 285 -23.39 2.25 -0.61
CA GLN A 285 -24.23 3.39 -0.95
C GLN A 285 -23.52 4.73 -0.72
N ASP A 286 -22.49 4.76 0.12
CA ASP A 286 -21.63 5.92 0.29
C ASP A 286 -20.85 6.20 -1.01
N PRO A 287 -20.99 7.39 -1.60
CA PRO A 287 -20.36 7.72 -2.86
C PRO A 287 -18.84 7.80 -2.77
N ASP A 288 -18.23 8.01 -1.62
CA ASP A 288 -16.79 8.20 -1.49
C ASP A 288 -16.06 6.96 -0.95
N ALA A 289 -16.77 5.83 -0.86
CA ALA A 289 -16.26 4.58 -0.30
C ALA A 289 -14.94 4.08 -0.93
N LEU A 290 -14.69 4.31 -2.22
CA LEU A 290 -13.45 3.85 -2.88
C LEU A 290 -12.24 4.66 -2.42
N SER A 291 -12.25 5.99 -2.57
CA SER A 291 -11.12 6.82 -2.14
C SER A 291 -10.93 6.72 -0.62
N MET A 292 -12.04 6.67 0.13
CA MET A 292 -12.10 6.52 1.58
C MET A 292 -11.41 5.23 2.04
N ILE A 293 -11.89 4.07 1.59
CA ILE A 293 -11.37 2.77 2.03
C ILE A 293 -9.95 2.54 1.51
N MET A 294 -9.64 2.95 0.28
CA MET A 294 -8.28 2.84 -0.24
C MET A 294 -7.30 3.73 0.55
N SER A 295 -7.71 4.91 1.00
CA SER A 295 -6.88 5.77 1.86
C SER A 295 -6.70 5.20 3.27
N PHE A 296 -7.74 4.55 3.80
CA PHE A 296 -7.68 3.84 5.07
C PHE A 296 -6.71 2.66 5.02
N MET A 297 -6.81 1.81 4.00
CA MET A 297 -5.88 0.69 3.80
C MET A 297 -4.46 1.16 3.48
N TYR A 298 -4.31 2.34 2.86
CA TYR A 298 -3.00 2.95 2.63
C TYR A 298 -2.28 3.28 3.94
N ASN A 299 -3.00 3.89 4.89
CA ASN A 299 -2.41 4.31 6.15
C ASN A 299 -2.31 3.20 7.21
N ARG A 300 -3.32 2.32 7.27
CA ARG A 300 -3.45 1.29 8.32
C ARG A 300 -3.06 -0.11 7.87
N GLY A 301 -2.70 -0.25 6.60
CA GLY A 301 -2.52 -1.53 5.95
C GLY A 301 -3.84 -2.20 5.56
N PRO A 302 -3.82 -3.14 4.60
CA PRO A 302 -5.03 -3.74 4.04
C PRO A 302 -5.83 -4.56 5.07
N TYR A 303 -5.14 -5.22 6.01
CA TYR A 303 -5.77 -6.07 7.03
C TYR A 303 -6.68 -5.29 7.99
N ALA A 304 -6.47 -3.98 8.17
CA ALA A 304 -7.34 -3.16 8.99
C ALA A 304 -8.80 -3.18 8.49
N ALA A 305 -9.01 -3.35 7.18
CA ALA A 305 -10.37 -3.49 6.65
C ALA A 305 -11.02 -4.85 6.98
N LYS A 306 -10.20 -5.92 7.12
CA LYS A 306 -10.68 -7.24 7.59
C LYS A 306 -11.13 -7.21 9.04
N ASP A 307 -10.49 -6.40 9.86
CA ASP A 307 -10.82 -6.25 11.28
C ASP A 307 -12.01 -5.31 11.55
N GLN A 308 -12.44 -4.55 10.54
CA GLN A 308 -13.51 -3.56 10.65
C GLN A 308 -14.68 -3.90 9.72
N LEU A 309 -14.83 -3.20 8.59
CA LEU A 309 -15.94 -3.35 7.65
C LEU A 309 -16.15 -4.77 7.11
N LEU A 310 -15.10 -5.58 6.98
CA LEU A 310 -15.20 -6.96 6.50
C LEU A 310 -15.22 -8.01 7.62
N ARG A 311 -15.29 -7.61 8.89
CA ARG A 311 -15.12 -8.52 10.04
C ARG A 311 -16.16 -9.64 10.10
N THR A 312 -17.41 -9.34 9.74
CA THR A 312 -18.51 -10.32 9.67
C THR A 312 -19.50 -9.92 8.58
N GLN A 313 -20.29 -10.88 8.09
CA GLN A 313 -21.37 -10.57 7.13
C GLN A 313 -22.36 -9.53 7.68
N ALA A 314 -22.69 -9.55 8.97
CA ALA A 314 -23.63 -8.59 9.56
C ALA A 314 -23.08 -7.15 9.54
N ILE A 315 -21.77 -6.99 9.73
CA ILE A 315 -21.10 -5.68 9.65
C ILE A 315 -21.02 -5.24 8.18
N PHE A 316 -20.62 -6.14 7.29
CA PHE A 316 -20.63 -5.89 5.86
C PHE A 316 -22.01 -5.37 5.40
N ASP A 317 -23.07 -6.11 5.72
CA ASP A 317 -24.45 -5.81 5.31
C ASP A 317 -24.93 -4.47 5.87
N HIS A 318 -24.56 -4.14 7.11
CA HIS A 318 -24.85 -2.84 7.72
C HIS A 318 -24.12 -1.72 6.98
N CYS A 319 -22.80 -1.85 6.80
CA CYS A 319 -21.95 -0.79 6.29
C CYS A 319 -22.23 -0.43 4.84
N VAL A 320 -22.56 -1.39 3.98
CA VAL A 320 -22.94 -1.08 2.59
C VAL A 320 -24.26 -0.31 2.49
N THR A 321 -25.06 -0.25 3.56
CA THR A 321 -26.33 0.51 3.59
C THR A 321 -26.16 1.97 4.01
N ILE A 322 -24.98 2.36 4.52
CA ILE A 322 -24.69 3.74 4.89
C ILE A 322 -24.56 4.56 3.62
N THR A 323 -25.33 5.64 3.53
CA THR A 323 -25.44 6.47 2.31
C THR A 323 -24.49 7.66 2.30
N GLU A 324 -24.08 8.14 3.46
CA GLU A 324 -23.19 9.27 3.69
C GLU A 324 -22.45 9.05 5.02
N ASP A 325 -21.25 9.60 5.14
CA ASP A 325 -20.41 9.58 6.34
C ASP A 325 -20.14 8.15 6.86
N LEU A 326 -19.85 7.20 5.96
CA LEU A 326 -19.54 5.81 6.30
C LEU A 326 -18.43 5.69 7.36
N GLU A 327 -17.42 6.56 7.30
CA GLU A 327 -16.30 6.64 8.25
C GLU A 327 -16.71 7.07 9.67
N ASP A 328 -17.95 7.51 9.85
CA ASP A 328 -18.53 7.94 11.12
C ASP A 328 -19.48 6.91 11.74
N ASP A 329 -19.77 5.81 11.05
CA ASP A 329 -20.56 4.73 11.62
C ASP A 329 -19.71 3.85 12.56
N TRP A 330 -20.09 3.79 13.83
CA TRP A 330 -19.40 3.03 14.88
C TRP A 330 -19.39 1.51 14.68
N THR A 331 -20.28 0.98 13.84
CA THR A 331 -20.30 -0.44 13.46
C THR A 331 -19.28 -0.70 12.35
N CYS A 332 -19.01 0.30 11.52
CA CYS A 332 -18.16 0.20 10.33
C CYS A 332 -16.70 0.52 10.60
N PHE A 333 -16.45 1.61 11.33
CA PHE A 333 -15.10 2.06 11.64
C PHE A 333 -14.92 2.30 13.14
N GLN A 334 -13.77 1.89 13.65
CA GLN A 334 -13.34 2.25 14.99
C GLN A 334 -12.84 3.69 14.99
N LYS A 335 -13.48 4.57 15.76
CA LYS A 335 -13.08 5.97 15.83
C LYS A 335 -11.86 6.14 16.74
N GLN A 336 -10.73 6.54 16.18
CA GLN A 336 -9.54 6.98 16.90
C GLN A 336 -9.21 8.40 16.45
N ASN A 337 -8.97 9.35 17.36
CA ASN A 337 -8.49 10.68 16.95
C ASN A 337 -6.98 10.64 16.72
N ASP A 338 -6.58 10.08 15.58
CA ASP A 338 -5.19 9.92 15.17
C ASP A 338 -4.99 10.19 13.68
N PHE A 339 -3.76 10.04 13.21
CA PHE A 339 -3.40 10.25 11.81
C PHE A 339 -4.30 9.45 10.85
N GLY A 340 -4.66 8.20 11.16
CA GLY A 340 -5.48 7.38 10.26
C GLY A 340 -6.92 7.87 10.11
N ALA A 341 -7.49 8.50 11.14
CA ALA A 341 -8.81 9.11 11.02
C ALA A 341 -8.83 10.39 10.18
N ARG A 342 -7.68 11.03 9.97
CA ARG A 342 -7.53 12.15 9.03
C ARG A 342 -7.53 11.65 7.59
N TYR A 343 -6.84 10.55 7.29
CA TYR A 343 -6.68 10.04 5.93
C TYR A 343 -8.02 9.68 5.29
N ILE A 344 -8.82 8.92 6.04
CA ILE A 344 -10.13 8.44 5.60
C ILE A 344 -11.10 9.58 5.26
N ARG A 345 -10.88 10.79 5.80
CA ARG A 345 -11.71 12.00 5.56
C ARG A 345 -11.08 12.97 4.56
N GLN A 346 -9.79 13.29 4.73
CA GLN A 346 -9.12 14.37 4.00
C GLN A 346 -8.76 13.98 2.58
N ILE A 347 -8.32 12.74 2.33
CA ILE A 347 -7.98 12.32 0.97
C ILE A 347 -9.22 12.34 0.07
N PRO A 348 -10.38 11.78 0.47
CA PRO A 348 -11.61 11.91 -0.30
C PRO A 348 -12.06 13.38 -0.48
N ASP A 349 -12.08 14.19 0.60
CA ASP A 349 -12.52 15.59 0.54
C ASP A 349 -11.66 16.43 -0.44
N VAL A 350 -10.34 16.32 -0.35
CA VAL A 350 -9.42 17.04 -1.25
C VAL A 350 -9.51 16.50 -2.67
N THR A 351 -9.55 15.17 -2.85
CA THR A 351 -9.72 14.56 -4.18
C THR A 351 -10.99 15.06 -4.87
N ASN A 352 -12.11 15.11 -4.15
CA ASN A 352 -13.40 15.56 -4.68
C ASN A 352 -13.35 17.05 -5.07
N LYS A 353 -12.79 17.91 -4.21
CA LYS A 353 -12.59 19.34 -4.50
C LYS A 353 -11.73 19.56 -5.75
N LEU A 354 -10.60 18.86 -5.85
CA LEU A 354 -9.71 18.97 -7.01
C LEU A 354 -10.39 18.46 -8.29
N THR A 355 -11.08 17.34 -8.21
CA THR A 355 -11.83 16.76 -9.33
C THR A 355 -12.91 17.72 -9.84
N GLU A 356 -13.66 18.33 -8.94
CA GLU A 356 -14.67 19.34 -9.29
C GLU A 356 -14.01 20.53 -10.00
N LYS A 357 -12.91 21.07 -9.47
CA LYS A 357 -12.20 22.21 -10.07
C LYS A 357 -11.59 21.88 -11.42
N ALA A 358 -11.11 20.65 -11.61
CA ALA A 358 -10.52 20.20 -12.87
C ALA A 358 -11.51 20.12 -14.04
N THR A 359 -12.82 20.31 -13.80
CA THR A 359 -13.85 20.39 -14.86
C THR A 359 -13.84 21.72 -15.62
N SER A 360 -13.33 22.81 -15.03
CA SER A 360 -13.25 24.11 -15.68
C SER A 360 -11.91 24.30 -16.38
N LEU A 361 -11.92 24.81 -17.62
CA LEU A 361 -10.71 25.09 -18.40
C LEU A 361 -9.71 26.02 -17.69
N SER A 362 -10.18 26.92 -16.83
CA SER A 362 -9.33 27.86 -16.08
C SER A 362 -8.58 27.20 -14.92
N THR A 363 -9.05 26.06 -14.44
CA THR A 363 -8.54 25.36 -13.25
C THR A 363 -8.20 23.90 -13.53
N SER A 364 -8.08 23.56 -14.82
CA SER A 364 -7.71 22.25 -15.32
C SER A 364 -6.34 22.36 -15.96
N TYR A 365 -5.38 21.59 -15.45
CA TYR A 365 -4.04 21.51 -15.98
C TYR A 365 -4.07 21.08 -17.43
N ASP A 366 -3.42 21.85 -18.30
CA ASP A 366 -3.15 21.42 -19.66
C ASP A 366 -1.81 21.98 -20.13
N THR A 367 -1.10 21.18 -20.93
CA THR A 367 0.17 21.57 -21.55
C THR A 367 0.36 20.83 -22.86
N GLN A 368 1.27 21.33 -23.68
CA GLN A 368 1.65 20.69 -24.93
C GLN A 368 2.76 19.67 -24.68
N LEU A 369 2.46 18.40 -24.97
CA LEU A 369 3.39 17.29 -24.92
C LEU A 369 3.95 17.03 -26.31
N SER A 370 5.26 16.94 -26.41
CA SER A 370 5.96 16.47 -27.61
C SER A 370 6.11 14.94 -27.58
N LEU A 371 6.45 14.34 -28.72
CA LEU A 371 6.81 12.92 -28.76
C LEU A 371 8.04 12.62 -27.91
N ALA A 372 8.97 13.58 -27.79
CA ALA A 372 10.16 13.45 -26.95
C ALA A 372 9.79 13.37 -25.47
N ASP A 373 8.84 14.20 -25.00
CA ASP A 373 8.35 14.14 -23.61
C ASP A 373 7.83 12.74 -23.26
N ILE A 374 6.98 12.18 -24.15
CA ILE A 374 6.39 10.84 -23.96
C ILE A 374 7.45 9.75 -24.05
N SER A 375 8.37 9.83 -25.02
CA SER A 375 9.45 8.85 -25.17
C SER A 375 10.43 8.87 -23.99
N ASN A 376 10.78 10.06 -23.48
CA ASN A 376 11.67 10.23 -22.35
C ASN A 376 11.03 9.70 -21.07
N TYR A 377 9.75 9.98 -20.87
CA TYR A 377 8.95 9.42 -19.79
C TYR A 377 8.92 7.88 -19.82
N LEU A 378 8.67 7.28 -20.99
CA LEU A 378 8.67 5.80 -21.13
C LEU A 378 10.05 5.20 -20.90
N SER A 379 11.13 5.85 -21.37
CA SER A 379 12.49 5.42 -21.06
C SER A 379 12.79 5.49 -19.55
N LEU A 380 12.22 6.46 -18.84
CA LEU A 380 12.41 6.56 -17.40
C LEU A 380 11.72 5.41 -16.63
N LEU A 381 10.52 4.97 -17.06
CA LEU A 381 9.90 3.74 -16.53
C LEU A 381 10.79 2.50 -16.71
N GLU A 382 11.47 2.41 -17.85
CA GLU A 382 12.46 1.36 -18.12
C GLU A 382 13.65 1.46 -17.16
N THR A 383 14.18 2.67 -16.97
CA THR A 383 15.34 2.93 -16.12
C THR A 383 15.08 2.52 -14.67
N TYR A 384 13.92 2.82 -14.13
CA TYR A 384 13.53 2.37 -12.78
C TYR A 384 13.28 0.86 -12.68
N GLY A 385 13.12 0.16 -13.81
CA GLY A 385 12.90 -1.30 -13.84
C GLY A 385 11.43 -1.74 -13.83
N PHE A 386 10.45 -0.83 -13.92
CA PHE A 386 9.03 -1.21 -13.87
C PHE A 386 8.61 -2.13 -15.02
N TYR A 387 9.26 -1.96 -16.18
CA TYR A 387 8.99 -2.75 -17.36
C TYR A 387 10.28 -3.05 -18.14
N PRO A 388 10.40 -4.26 -18.74
CA PRO A 388 11.57 -4.60 -19.55
C PRO A 388 11.73 -3.70 -20.79
N ALA A 389 12.97 -3.46 -21.20
CA ALA A 389 13.33 -2.65 -22.38
C ALA A 389 12.53 -3.01 -23.65
N GLY A 390 12.37 -4.31 -23.94
CA GLY A 390 11.63 -4.77 -25.11
C GLY A 390 10.15 -4.38 -25.10
N ILE A 391 9.53 -4.36 -23.92
CA ILE A 391 8.14 -3.93 -23.73
C ILE A 391 8.03 -2.42 -23.87
N ILE A 392 8.96 -1.67 -23.28
CA ILE A 392 8.99 -0.21 -23.37
C ILE A 392 9.15 0.25 -24.82
N GLU A 393 9.96 -0.43 -25.63
CA GLU A 393 10.07 -0.11 -27.06
C GLU A 393 8.76 -0.35 -27.83
N LEU A 394 7.98 -1.38 -27.48
CA LEU A 394 6.64 -1.58 -28.05
C LEU A 394 5.67 -0.46 -27.62
N ALA A 395 5.70 -0.07 -26.35
CA ALA A 395 4.91 1.04 -25.83
C ALA A 395 5.28 2.36 -26.53
N LYS A 396 6.57 2.65 -26.75
CA LYS A 396 7.04 3.83 -27.50
C LYS A 396 6.56 3.82 -28.94
N GLN A 397 6.58 2.66 -29.61
CA GLN A 397 6.07 2.53 -30.99
C GLN A 397 4.55 2.75 -31.06
N ALA A 398 3.79 2.17 -30.14
CA ALA A 398 2.34 2.34 -30.06
C ALA A 398 1.98 3.80 -29.76
N ALA A 399 2.66 4.42 -28.78
CA ALA A 399 2.51 5.83 -28.44
C ALA A 399 2.83 6.75 -29.62
N SER A 400 3.94 6.51 -30.32
CA SER A 400 4.34 7.27 -31.52
C SER A 400 3.30 7.18 -32.64
N SER A 401 2.73 6.00 -32.88
CA SER A 401 1.70 5.80 -33.89
C SER A 401 0.42 6.59 -33.57
N GLU A 402 -0.03 6.60 -32.32
CA GLU A 402 -1.22 7.35 -31.93
C GLU A 402 -0.96 8.85 -31.82
N PHE A 403 0.20 9.24 -31.30
CA PHE A 403 0.67 10.62 -31.29
C PHE A 403 0.64 11.23 -32.69
N ALA A 404 1.17 10.53 -33.71
CA ALA A 404 1.19 11.03 -35.08
C ALA A 404 -0.22 11.30 -35.66
N LYS A 405 -1.26 10.61 -35.19
CA LYS A 405 -2.66 10.84 -35.60
C LYS A 405 -3.27 12.05 -34.91
N LEU A 406 -2.85 12.34 -33.69
CA LEU A 406 -3.40 13.38 -32.82
C LEU A 406 -2.66 14.71 -32.94
N SER A 407 -1.35 14.64 -33.22
CA SER A 407 -0.45 15.78 -33.10
C SER A 407 -0.81 16.88 -34.07
N THR A 408 -0.83 18.11 -33.55
CA THR A 408 -0.95 19.33 -34.34
C THR A 408 0.29 20.16 -34.03
N ASN A 409 1.04 20.57 -35.06
CA ASN A 409 2.31 21.29 -34.91
C ASN A 409 3.37 20.55 -34.05
N GLY A 410 3.35 19.22 -34.06
CA GLY A 410 4.32 18.40 -33.35
C GLY A 410 4.06 18.24 -31.85
N THR A 411 2.89 18.63 -31.35
CA THR A 411 2.48 18.43 -29.96
C THR A 411 1.04 17.91 -29.85
N ILE A 412 0.71 17.38 -28.67
CA ILE A 412 -0.65 17.04 -28.24
C ILE A 412 -0.99 17.72 -26.91
N SER A 413 -2.26 17.95 -26.63
CA SER A 413 -2.75 18.39 -25.31
C SER A 413 -2.68 17.24 -24.30
N TYR A 414 -2.14 17.52 -23.11
CA TYR A 414 -2.21 16.61 -21.97
C TYR A 414 -3.67 16.29 -21.62
N ARG A 415 -4.48 17.32 -21.42
CA ARG A 415 -5.87 17.14 -20.97
C ARG A 415 -6.72 16.42 -21.99
N ASP A 416 -6.67 16.86 -23.24
CA ASP A 416 -7.68 16.48 -24.24
C ASP A 416 -7.26 15.31 -25.13
N GLN A 417 -5.96 14.99 -25.20
CA GLN A 417 -5.44 14.03 -26.18
C GLN A 417 -4.54 12.95 -25.58
N PHE A 418 -3.83 13.22 -24.47
CA PHE A 418 -2.88 12.25 -23.92
C PHE A 418 -3.56 10.96 -23.44
N GLY A 419 -4.80 10.98 -22.94
CA GLY A 419 -5.52 9.76 -22.53
C GLY A 419 -5.63 8.72 -23.64
N ARG A 420 -5.74 9.13 -24.91
CA ARG A 420 -5.72 8.22 -26.06
C ARG A 420 -4.35 7.60 -26.32
N VAL A 421 -3.28 8.36 -26.10
CA VAL A 421 -1.91 7.84 -26.18
C VAL A 421 -1.64 6.89 -25.01
N LEU A 422 -2.10 7.24 -23.81
CA LEU A 422 -1.95 6.44 -22.61
C LEU A 422 -2.64 5.08 -22.74
N GLU A 423 -3.84 4.99 -23.33
CA GLU A 423 -4.45 3.71 -23.69
C GLU A 423 -3.49 2.82 -24.48
N LYS A 424 -2.90 3.37 -25.56
CA LYS A 424 -1.99 2.61 -26.41
C LYS A 424 -0.71 2.19 -25.69
N VAL A 425 -0.25 2.98 -24.73
CA VAL A 425 0.86 2.59 -23.84
C VAL A 425 0.43 1.44 -22.94
N ILE A 426 -0.63 1.62 -22.15
CA ILE A 426 -1.06 0.65 -21.13
C ILE A 426 -1.36 -0.73 -21.74
N VAL A 427 -1.99 -0.79 -22.91
CA VAL A 427 -2.29 -2.06 -23.61
C VAL A 427 -1.02 -2.79 -24.08
N GLN A 428 0.14 -2.12 -24.18
CA GLN A 428 1.43 -2.79 -24.44
C GLN A 428 2.14 -3.25 -23.17
N LEU A 429 1.82 -2.65 -22.02
CA LEU A 429 2.45 -3.01 -20.76
C LEU A 429 1.83 -4.30 -20.22
N PRO A 430 2.63 -5.23 -19.67
CA PRO A 430 2.10 -6.39 -18.97
C PRO A 430 1.31 -5.93 -17.73
N VAL A 431 0.18 -6.57 -17.52
CA VAL A 431 -0.50 -6.56 -16.23
C VAL A 431 0.11 -7.69 -15.41
N TYR A 432 0.94 -7.33 -14.45
CA TYR A 432 1.50 -8.25 -13.46
C TYR A 432 0.38 -8.79 -12.58
N GLU A 433 0.29 -10.11 -12.40
CA GLU A 433 -0.73 -10.70 -11.54
C GLU A 433 -0.27 -10.69 -10.08
N LEU A 434 -1.18 -10.41 -9.16
CA LEU A 434 -0.90 -10.43 -7.73
C LEU A 434 -0.56 -11.85 -7.29
N GLY A 435 0.52 -11.99 -6.54
CA GLY A 435 0.94 -13.31 -6.07
C GLY A 435 1.14 -14.25 -7.26
N GLU A 436 1.65 -13.75 -8.41
CA GLU A 436 2.50 -14.56 -9.30
C GLU A 436 3.29 -15.42 -8.33
N GLY A 437 3.05 -16.74 -8.32
CA GLY A 437 3.57 -17.57 -7.23
C GLY A 437 5.03 -17.17 -7.12
N GLY A 438 5.42 -16.55 -6.00
CA GLY A 438 6.78 -16.08 -5.87
C GLY A 438 7.66 -17.26 -6.28
N PRO A 439 8.83 -17.08 -6.90
CA PRO A 439 9.64 -18.24 -7.31
C PRO A 439 9.94 -19.20 -6.15
N TYR A 440 9.59 -18.77 -4.93
CA TYR A 440 9.38 -19.54 -3.74
C TYR A 440 8.26 -20.60 -3.75
N ASP A 441 8.68 -21.84 -3.97
CA ASP A 441 7.95 -23.05 -3.60
C ASP A 441 8.00 -23.25 -2.07
N ASN A 442 6.91 -22.94 -1.36
CA ASN A 442 6.78 -23.19 0.09
C ASN A 442 7.07 -24.64 0.50
N SER A 443 6.92 -25.61 -0.41
CA SER A 443 7.26 -27.01 -0.12
C SER A 443 8.77 -27.27 -0.04
N SER A 444 9.60 -26.31 -0.48
CA SER A 444 11.06 -26.37 -0.40
C SER A 444 11.64 -25.61 0.81
N LYS A 445 10.83 -24.83 1.53
CA LYS A 445 11.27 -24.02 2.68
C LYS A 445 11.67 -24.91 3.85
N LYS A 446 12.86 -24.67 4.39
CA LYS A 446 13.29 -25.22 5.69
C LYS A 446 13.10 -24.13 6.72
N GLU A 447 12.04 -24.18 7.51
CA GLU A 447 11.70 -23.11 8.46
C GLU A 447 12.24 -23.40 9.86
N LEU A 448 12.43 -22.37 10.67
CA LEU A 448 12.55 -22.46 12.13
C LEU A 448 11.68 -21.40 12.81
N TYR A 449 11.47 -21.56 14.13
CA TYR A 449 10.82 -20.52 14.95
C TYR A 449 11.83 -19.48 15.44
N PHE A 450 11.62 -18.23 15.07
CA PHE A 450 12.34 -17.09 15.64
C PHE A 450 11.50 -16.48 16.77
N TYR A 451 12.02 -16.46 17.99
CA TYR A 451 11.35 -15.94 19.18
C TYR A 451 11.93 -14.60 19.61
N ASN A 452 11.06 -13.64 19.92
CA ASN A 452 11.46 -12.41 20.58
C ASN A 452 11.32 -12.56 22.10
N PHE A 453 12.42 -12.78 22.82
CA PHE A 453 12.44 -12.81 24.29
C PHE A 453 12.92 -11.47 24.88
N TYR A 454 13.06 -10.44 24.04
CA TYR A 454 13.16 -9.07 24.52
C TYR A 454 11.80 -8.60 25.04
N ASN A 455 11.81 -7.66 25.99
CA ASN A 455 10.59 -7.17 26.64
C ASN A 455 9.90 -6.05 25.82
N LYS A 456 10.37 -5.77 24.61
CA LYS A 456 9.77 -4.83 23.65
C LYS A 456 9.53 -5.50 22.31
N THR A 457 8.60 -4.94 21.53
CA THR A 457 8.34 -5.34 20.15
C THR A 457 9.59 -5.17 19.30
N SER A 458 9.80 -6.03 18.32
CA SER A 458 10.89 -5.92 17.36
C SER A 458 10.36 -5.97 15.94
N LEU A 459 10.80 -5.05 15.08
CA LEU A 459 10.56 -5.14 13.65
C LEU A 459 11.50 -6.20 13.07
N VAL A 460 10.94 -7.24 12.44
CA VAL A 460 11.70 -8.34 11.87
C VAL A 460 11.48 -8.36 10.37
N VAL A 461 12.55 -8.07 9.61
CA VAL A 461 12.56 -8.16 8.15
C VAL A 461 13.60 -9.17 7.72
N THR A 462 13.21 -10.19 6.97
CA THR A 462 14.12 -11.23 6.49
C THR A 462 14.02 -11.45 4.98
N LYS A 463 15.08 -12.02 4.42
CA LYS A 463 15.12 -12.57 3.08
C LYS A 463 15.27 -14.10 3.15
N ASN A 464 14.70 -14.80 2.19
CA ASN A 464 14.84 -16.25 2.03
C ASN A 464 16.19 -16.62 1.38
N ALA A 465 16.41 -17.91 1.14
CA ALA A 465 17.62 -18.44 0.49
C ALA A 465 17.89 -17.86 -0.92
N SER A 466 16.85 -17.39 -1.61
CA SER A 466 16.93 -16.75 -2.93
C SER A 466 17.07 -15.23 -2.84
N SER A 467 17.34 -14.68 -1.64
CA SER A 467 17.47 -13.24 -1.39
C SER A 467 16.19 -12.42 -1.62
N GLN A 468 15.04 -13.09 -1.63
CA GLN A 468 13.73 -12.42 -1.74
C GLN A 468 13.15 -12.17 -0.37
N SER A 469 12.42 -11.07 -0.21
CA SER A 469 11.78 -10.70 1.05
C SER A 469 10.80 -11.81 1.50
N ASP A 470 10.98 -12.30 2.74
CA ASP A 470 10.27 -13.48 3.30
C ASP A 470 9.34 -13.07 4.44
N VAL A 471 9.87 -12.34 5.42
CA VAL A 471 9.12 -11.83 6.58
C VAL A 471 9.27 -10.31 6.65
N ASN A 472 8.19 -9.62 6.99
CA ASN A 472 8.20 -8.23 7.42
C ASN A 472 7.09 -8.02 8.46
N GLU A 473 7.42 -8.25 9.72
CA GLU A 473 6.43 -8.31 10.80
C GLU A 473 6.95 -7.66 12.08
N TYR A 474 6.05 -7.04 12.83
CA TYR A 474 6.31 -6.63 14.21
C TYR A 474 6.12 -7.82 15.13
N LEU A 475 7.22 -8.32 15.70
CA LEU A 475 7.22 -9.44 16.62
C LEU A 475 7.10 -8.95 18.07
N LEU A 476 5.94 -9.19 18.67
CA LEU A 476 5.66 -8.88 20.08
C LEU A 476 6.60 -9.65 21.05
N PRO A 477 6.79 -9.15 22.28
CA PRO A 477 7.48 -9.89 23.33
C PRO A 477 6.89 -11.29 23.55
N GLN A 478 7.75 -12.27 23.81
CA GLN A 478 7.42 -13.69 24.03
C GLN A 478 6.73 -14.39 22.86
N ASN A 479 6.61 -13.74 21.70
CA ASN A 479 6.02 -14.32 20.51
C ASN A 479 7.07 -14.90 19.56
N SER A 480 6.58 -15.67 18.58
CA SER A 480 7.43 -16.20 17.50
C SER A 480 6.84 -15.97 16.12
N LEU A 481 7.73 -15.94 15.13
CA LEU A 481 7.40 -16.04 13.72
C LEU A 481 8.26 -17.13 13.07
N LYS A 482 7.89 -17.52 11.84
CA LYS A 482 8.63 -18.53 11.06
C LYS A 482 9.55 -17.81 10.08
N ILE A 483 10.83 -18.20 10.05
CA ILE A 483 11.81 -17.68 9.08
C ILE A 483 12.46 -18.84 8.30
N ASP A 484 12.92 -18.56 7.07
CA ASP A 484 13.76 -19.50 6.32
C ASP A 484 15.11 -19.72 7.03
N LEU A 485 15.44 -20.99 7.30
CA LEU A 485 16.73 -21.42 7.86
C LEU A 485 17.90 -20.96 7.02
N ASN A 486 17.74 -20.93 5.70
CA ASN A 486 18.79 -20.53 4.76
C ASN A 486 18.71 -19.05 4.36
N GLY A 487 17.89 -18.27 5.07
CA GLY A 487 17.68 -16.85 4.82
C GLY A 487 18.73 -15.93 5.46
N SER A 488 18.39 -14.65 5.50
CA SER A 488 19.14 -13.60 6.20
C SER A 488 18.20 -12.55 6.80
N PHE A 489 18.67 -11.83 7.81
CA PHE A 489 17.95 -10.67 8.35
C PHE A 489 18.38 -9.42 7.58
N VAL A 490 17.40 -8.65 7.13
CA VAL A 490 17.58 -7.29 6.59
C VAL A 490 17.46 -6.28 7.73
N THR A 491 16.44 -6.43 8.57
CA THR A 491 16.16 -5.57 9.71
C THR A 491 15.83 -6.43 10.93
N LEU A 492 16.37 -6.04 12.09
CA LEU A 492 15.94 -6.55 13.38
C LEU A 492 16.13 -5.44 14.40
N ASP A 493 15.14 -4.56 14.51
CA ASP A 493 15.22 -3.35 15.32
C ASP A 493 14.21 -3.39 16.45
N THR A 494 14.62 -3.00 17.65
CA THR A 494 13.72 -2.93 18.80
C THR A 494 12.90 -1.64 18.76
N SER A 495 11.62 -1.73 19.14
CA SER A 495 10.68 -0.60 19.05
C SER A 495 11.03 0.60 19.95
N ASP A 496 11.95 0.42 20.89
CA ASP A 496 12.48 1.47 21.77
C ASP A 496 13.81 2.07 21.27
N GLY A 497 14.28 1.64 20.09
CA GLY A 497 15.53 2.11 19.48
C GLY A 497 16.80 1.67 20.21
N ASN A 498 16.69 0.73 21.17
CA ASN A 498 17.81 0.31 22.01
C ASN A 498 18.79 -0.63 21.28
N ALA A 499 18.34 -1.39 20.28
CA ALA A 499 19.20 -2.28 19.51
C ALA A 499 18.77 -2.44 18.04
N SER A 500 19.77 -2.55 17.16
CA SER A 500 19.64 -2.98 15.76
C SER A 500 20.55 -4.19 15.54
N CYS A 501 19.96 -5.34 15.23
CA CYS A 501 20.56 -6.65 15.46
C CYS A 501 20.64 -7.53 14.20
N ALA A 502 20.40 -6.95 13.01
CA ALA A 502 20.27 -7.72 11.77
C ALA A 502 21.54 -8.52 11.42
N ASN A 503 22.72 -7.96 11.68
CA ASN A 503 24.00 -8.61 11.39
C ASN A 503 24.24 -9.82 12.29
N GLU A 504 24.07 -9.66 13.60
CA GLU A 504 24.21 -10.71 14.59
C GLU A 504 23.17 -11.82 14.40
N ALA A 505 21.94 -11.44 14.07
CA ALA A 505 20.88 -12.39 13.74
C ALA A 505 21.23 -13.19 12.48
N THR A 506 21.70 -12.53 11.42
CA THR A 506 22.15 -13.20 10.19
C THR A 506 23.30 -14.17 10.47
N ALA A 507 24.29 -13.77 11.27
CA ALA A 507 25.41 -14.64 11.64
C ALA A 507 24.95 -15.87 12.44
N ALA A 508 24.03 -15.69 13.40
CA ALA A 508 23.48 -16.78 14.19
C ALA A 508 22.62 -17.75 13.35
N LEU A 509 21.83 -17.21 12.41
CA LEU A 509 21.03 -18.00 11.47
C LEU A 509 21.94 -18.83 10.54
N GLN A 510 22.99 -18.22 9.98
CA GLN A 510 23.98 -18.92 9.15
C GLN A 510 24.71 -20.02 9.92
N ALA A 511 25.07 -19.78 11.19
CA ALA A 511 25.68 -20.80 12.04
C ALA A 511 24.73 -21.98 12.32
N LEU A 512 23.44 -21.70 12.53
CA LEU A 512 22.42 -22.74 12.69
C LEU A 512 22.23 -23.53 11.40
N ALA A 513 22.11 -22.86 10.26
CA ALA A 513 21.98 -23.49 8.94
C ALA A 513 23.15 -24.42 8.64
N ALA A 514 24.39 -23.98 8.90
CA ALA A 514 25.60 -24.78 8.72
C ALA A 514 25.67 -26.03 9.62
N ALA A 515 24.97 -26.01 10.77
CA ALA A 515 24.90 -27.14 11.69
C ALA A 515 23.79 -28.16 11.36
N LYS A 516 22.93 -27.86 10.39
CA LYS A 516 21.82 -28.74 9.96
C LYS A 516 22.10 -29.30 8.57
N ASP A 517 21.66 -30.54 8.32
CA ASP A 517 21.90 -31.23 7.05
C ASP A 517 20.61 -31.41 6.22
N ASN A 518 20.66 -32.27 5.20
CA ASN A 518 19.53 -32.56 4.34
C ASN A 518 18.37 -33.31 5.04
N THR A 519 18.59 -33.81 6.26
CA THR A 519 17.58 -34.50 7.08
C THR A 519 16.80 -33.56 8.01
N TYR A 520 17.13 -32.27 8.01
CA TYR A 520 16.41 -31.26 8.79
C TYR A 520 14.90 -31.31 8.52
N ILE A 521 14.12 -31.38 9.60
CA ILE A 521 12.67 -31.33 9.57
C ILE A 521 12.25 -29.88 9.81
N SER A 522 11.48 -29.31 8.88
CA SER A 522 10.99 -27.93 9.01
C SER A 522 10.29 -27.71 10.35
N LEU A 523 10.52 -26.55 10.96
CA LEU A 523 9.99 -26.14 12.26
C LEU A 523 10.45 -26.98 13.46
N SER A 524 11.48 -27.84 13.32
CA SER A 524 12.03 -28.59 14.45
C SER A 524 13.06 -27.82 15.27
N ALA A 525 13.50 -26.65 14.83
CA ALA A 525 14.47 -25.81 15.51
C ALA A 525 13.90 -24.44 15.89
N GLN A 526 14.59 -23.76 16.79
CA GLN A 526 14.30 -22.40 17.20
C GLN A 526 15.55 -21.54 17.31
N MET A 527 15.34 -20.23 17.23
CA MET A 527 16.31 -19.19 17.49
C MET A 527 15.65 -18.15 18.40
N ILE A 528 16.23 -17.90 19.57
CA ILE A 528 15.73 -16.96 20.57
C ILE A 528 16.59 -15.70 20.52
N PHE A 529 15.93 -14.56 20.30
CA PHE A 529 16.49 -13.23 20.39
C PHE A 529 16.30 -12.63 21.78
N THR A 530 17.37 -12.06 22.32
CA THR A 530 17.36 -11.25 23.55
C THR A 530 18.28 -10.05 23.37
N VAL A 531 18.01 -8.97 24.10
CA VAL A 531 18.92 -7.83 24.24
C VAL A 531 19.35 -7.76 25.69
N ASP A 532 20.65 -7.68 25.94
CA ASP A 532 21.15 -7.54 27.31
C ASP A 532 21.09 -6.10 27.82
N ALA A 533 21.43 -5.89 29.09
CA ALA A 533 21.34 -4.58 29.74
C ALA A 533 22.26 -3.50 29.11
N ASN A 534 23.21 -3.88 28.26
CA ASN A 534 24.09 -2.97 27.54
C ASN A 534 23.65 -2.72 26.09
N GLY A 535 22.45 -3.18 25.70
CA GLY A 535 21.97 -3.09 24.32
C GLY A 535 22.59 -4.12 23.38
N GLN A 536 23.32 -5.13 23.88
CA GLN A 536 23.93 -6.13 23.01
C GLN A 536 22.92 -7.23 22.64
N CYS A 537 22.80 -7.45 21.34
CA CYS A 537 21.98 -8.50 20.76
C CYS A 537 22.58 -9.89 21.04
N ARG A 538 21.77 -10.81 21.56
CA ARG A 538 22.17 -12.19 21.83
C ARG A 538 21.18 -13.17 21.22
N PHE A 539 21.74 -14.20 20.60
CA PHE A 539 20.99 -15.26 19.94
C PHE A 539 21.37 -16.61 20.52
N THR A 540 20.36 -17.37 20.91
CA THR A 540 20.53 -18.78 21.29
C THR A 540 19.73 -19.66 20.35
N THR A 541 20.30 -20.78 19.95
CA THR A 541 19.68 -21.71 18.99
C THR A 541 19.55 -23.10 19.60
N GLY A 542 18.55 -23.85 19.18
CA GLY A 542 18.28 -25.19 19.72
C GLY A 542 17.13 -25.90 19.02
N GLU A 543 16.78 -27.07 19.54
CA GLU A 543 15.53 -27.76 19.15
C GLU A 543 14.33 -26.93 19.60
N HIS A 544 13.23 -27.01 18.84
CA HIS A 544 12.01 -26.28 19.16
C HIS A 544 11.37 -26.84 20.42
N THR A 545 11.22 -25.98 21.42
CA THR A 545 10.47 -26.23 22.65
C THR A 545 9.44 -25.11 22.76
N PRO A 546 8.17 -25.36 22.41
CA PRO A 546 7.15 -24.32 22.49
C PRO A 546 7.04 -23.80 23.93
N PRO A 547 6.82 -22.49 24.12
CA PRO A 547 6.57 -21.94 25.44
C PRO A 547 5.35 -22.62 26.08
N VAL A 548 5.36 -22.73 27.41
CA VAL A 548 4.20 -23.25 28.14
C VAL A 548 3.04 -22.30 27.91
N ALA A 549 1.96 -22.79 27.30
CA ALA A 549 0.76 -22.00 27.09
C ALA A 549 0.25 -21.47 28.44
N PRO A 550 -0.11 -20.19 28.54
CA PRO A 550 -0.76 -19.66 29.73
C PRO A 550 -2.05 -20.41 30.02
N LEU A 551 -2.44 -20.43 31.30
CA LEU A 551 -3.70 -21.02 31.72
C LEU A 551 -4.87 -20.32 31.00
N GLU A 552 -5.86 -21.09 30.58
CA GLU A 552 -7.06 -20.53 29.93
C GLU A 552 -7.70 -19.44 30.81
N GLY A 553 -7.95 -18.26 30.23
CA GLY A 553 -8.49 -17.09 30.94
C GLY A 553 -7.45 -16.22 31.66
N TYR A 554 -6.19 -16.67 31.75
CA TYR A 554 -5.08 -15.83 32.21
C TYR A 554 -4.51 -15.01 31.06
N TRP A 555 -3.88 -13.89 31.43
CA TRP A 555 -3.12 -13.07 30.50
C TRP A 555 -2.06 -13.92 29.79
N ASP A 556 -2.00 -13.73 28.48
CA ASP A 556 -1.06 -14.40 27.60
C ASP A 556 -0.36 -13.31 26.81
N SER A 557 0.88 -12.99 27.17
CA SER A 557 1.66 -11.97 26.46
C SER A 557 1.92 -12.34 25.00
N ALA A 558 1.70 -13.60 24.61
CA ALA A 558 1.79 -14.05 23.22
C ALA A 558 0.45 -13.89 22.46
N LYS A 559 -0.67 -13.68 23.15
CA LYS A 559 -2.00 -13.52 22.53
C LYS A 559 -2.30 -12.05 22.25
N LEU A 560 -2.75 -11.75 21.03
CA LEU A 560 -3.36 -10.47 20.72
C LEU A 560 -4.80 -10.43 21.26
N TYR A 561 -5.10 -9.44 22.09
CA TYR A 561 -6.43 -9.22 22.69
C TYR A 561 -7.11 -8.03 22.03
N SER A 562 -7.55 -8.22 20.79
CA SER A 562 -8.09 -7.15 19.95
C SER A 562 -9.58 -6.85 20.17
N ASN A 563 -10.28 -7.56 21.06
CA ASN A 563 -11.72 -7.34 21.25
C ASN A 563 -12.03 -6.48 22.49
N PRO A 564 -12.82 -5.38 22.36
CA PRO A 564 -13.33 -4.66 23.52
C PRO A 564 -14.16 -5.60 24.39
N GLY A 565 -13.96 -5.54 25.71
CA GLY A 565 -14.68 -6.35 26.68
C GLY A 565 -14.05 -7.70 27.00
N GLU A 566 -12.95 -8.10 26.35
CA GLU A 566 -12.19 -9.29 26.75
C GLU A 566 -11.68 -9.14 28.19
N VAL A 567 -11.87 -10.19 28.99
CA VAL A 567 -11.44 -10.24 30.39
C VAL A 567 -10.34 -11.28 30.56
N VAL A 568 -9.26 -10.87 31.22
CA VAL A 568 -8.08 -11.71 31.51
C VAL A 568 -7.74 -11.64 32.98
N ILE A 569 -7.14 -12.70 33.52
CA ILE A 569 -6.55 -12.70 34.86
C ILE A 569 -5.05 -12.44 34.72
N ASP A 570 -4.54 -11.36 35.34
CA ASP A 570 -3.10 -11.19 35.47
C ASP A 570 -2.56 -12.19 36.50
N GLY A 571 -1.64 -13.04 36.10
CA GLY A 571 -1.00 -14.02 36.99
C GLY A 571 -0.10 -13.38 38.06
N LEU A 572 0.30 -12.11 37.89
CA LEU A 572 1.17 -11.40 38.83
C LEU A 572 0.43 -10.85 40.04
N ASP A 573 -0.79 -10.34 39.85
CA ASP A 573 -1.59 -9.76 40.93
C ASP A 573 -2.92 -10.47 41.19
N CYS A 574 -3.22 -11.51 40.39
CA CYS A 574 -4.43 -12.30 40.44
C CYS A 574 -5.71 -11.47 40.27
N LYS A 575 -5.67 -10.32 39.60
CA LYS A 575 -6.85 -9.50 39.33
C LYS A 575 -7.37 -9.70 37.92
N GLN A 576 -8.67 -9.44 37.75
CA GLN A 576 -9.30 -9.44 36.44
C GLN A 576 -9.18 -8.07 35.79
N TYR A 577 -8.78 -8.07 34.53
CA TYR A 577 -8.66 -6.89 33.70
C TYR A 577 -9.53 -7.03 32.46
N ARG A 578 -10.22 -5.96 32.09
CA ARG A 578 -11.02 -5.87 30.87
C ARG A 578 -10.35 -4.93 29.88
N ASN A 579 -10.29 -5.34 28.63
CA ASN A 579 -9.87 -4.47 27.55
C ASN A 579 -10.97 -3.42 27.26
N GLU A 580 -10.64 -2.14 27.34
CA GLU A 580 -11.50 -1.01 26.95
C GLU A 580 -10.80 -0.09 25.95
N TRP A 581 -11.55 0.44 25.00
CA TRP A 581 -11.04 1.30 23.93
C TRP A 581 -11.31 2.77 24.26
N TYR A 582 -10.54 3.40 25.17
CA TYR A 582 -10.59 4.88 25.36
C TYR A 582 -9.24 5.49 25.76
N ILE A 583 -8.94 6.65 25.19
CA ILE A 583 -7.74 7.48 25.36
C ILE A 583 -7.72 8.14 26.77
N ALA A 584 -6.69 7.81 27.56
CA ALA A 584 -6.20 8.44 28.80
C ALA A 584 -7.12 8.62 30.04
N GLY A 585 -6.61 8.13 31.19
CA GLY A 585 -6.92 8.68 32.52
C GLY A 585 -7.69 7.79 33.51
N GLY A 586 -7.21 6.59 33.84
CA GLY A 586 -7.69 5.78 34.97
C GLY A 586 -6.57 5.45 35.96
N ARG A 587 -6.90 5.26 37.25
CA ARG A 587 -5.92 4.97 38.31
C ARG A 587 -5.39 3.54 38.16
N THR A 588 -4.32 3.44 37.36
CA THR A 588 -3.33 2.35 37.21
C THR A 588 -3.81 1.01 36.66
N PRO A 589 -3.32 0.64 35.47
CA PRO A 589 -2.85 -0.71 35.19
C PRO A 589 -1.33 -0.77 35.43
N SER A 590 -0.82 -1.96 35.79
CA SER A 590 0.63 -2.20 35.97
C SER A 590 1.45 -1.74 34.75
N ILE A 591 2.74 -1.41 34.97
CA ILE A 591 3.69 -0.98 33.93
C ILE A 591 3.75 -1.92 32.71
N VAL A 592 3.35 -3.19 32.87
CA VAL A 592 3.26 -4.17 31.79
C VAL A 592 2.12 -3.85 30.80
N PHE A 593 1.02 -3.26 31.26
CA PHE A 593 -0.20 -3.02 30.49
C PHE A 593 -0.28 -1.62 29.85
N ALA A 594 0.50 -0.66 30.34
CA ALA A 594 0.46 0.73 29.86
C ALA A 594 1.30 0.97 28.58
N ALA A 595 1.95 -0.07 28.06
CA ALA A 595 2.90 0.01 26.95
C ALA A 595 2.38 -0.55 25.62
N GLU A 596 1.16 -1.11 25.56
CA GLU A 596 0.59 -1.64 24.32
C GLU A 596 -0.33 -0.63 23.61
N PRO A 597 -0.19 -0.43 22.29
CA PRO A 597 -0.93 0.59 21.54
C PRO A 597 -2.40 0.22 21.22
N TRP A 598 -2.88 -0.97 21.60
CA TRP A 598 -4.14 -1.54 21.07
C TRP A 598 -5.32 -1.62 22.07
N GLY A 599 -5.18 -1.11 23.29
CA GLY A 599 -6.28 -1.07 24.28
C GLY A 599 -5.87 -0.58 25.67
N VAL A 600 -6.83 -0.10 26.47
CA VAL A 600 -6.62 0.28 27.88
C VAL A 600 -7.22 -0.79 28.78
N TRP A 601 -6.37 -1.45 29.57
CA TRP A 601 -6.77 -2.49 30.51
C TRP A 601 -7.29 -1.90 31.81
N ARG A 602 -8.55 -2.17 32.16
CA ARG A 602 -9.16 -1.73 33.41
C ARG A 602 -9.43 -2.89 34.33
N GLN A 603 -9.05 -2.72 35.59
CA GLN A 603 -9.37 -3.68 36.63
C GLN A 603 -10.91 -3.78 36.77
N VAL A 604 -11.44 -4.99 36.64
CA VAL A 604 -12.89 -5.26 36.70
C VAL A 604 -13.37 -5.31 38.15
N SER A 605 -12.52 -5.77 39.06
CA SER A 605 -12.82 -5.92 40.49
C SER A 605 -11.57 -5.81 41.36
N ASP A 606 -11.72 -5.28 42.58
CA ASP A 606 -10.69 -5.34 43.64
C ASP A 606 -10.54 -6.71 44.30
N GLU A 607 -11.44 -7.64 44.00
CA GLU A 607 -11.38 -9.02 44.46
C GLU A 607 -10.41 -9.85 43.62
N LEU A 608 -9.63 -10.71 44.30
CA LEU A 608 -8.76 -11.68 43.65
C LEU A 608 -9.58 -12.70 42.87
N ALA A 609 -9.11 -13.05 41.67
CA ALA A 609 -9.70 -14.09 40.85
C ALA A 609 -9.72 -15.43 41.60
N VAL A 610 -10.91 -16.05 41.65
CA VAL A 610 -11.14 -17.30 42.38
C VAL A 610 -10.21 -18.40 41.85
N GLY A 611 -9.36 -18.94 42.73
CA GLY A 611 -8.42 -20.01 42.39
C GLY A 611 -7.03 -19.53 41.95
N CYS A 612 -6.79 -18.22 41.89
CA CYS A 612 -5.47 -17.67 41.61
C CYS A 612 -4.65 -17.48 42.90
N THR A 613 -3.40 -17.94 42.91
CA THR A 613 -2.44 -17.70 43.99
C THR A 613 -1.31 -16.82 43.48
N VAL A 614 -1.13 -15.66 44.11
CA VAL A 614 -0.01 -14.74 43.86
C VAL A 614 1.30 -15.45 44.23
N ASN A 615 2.24 -15.55 43.29
CA ASN A 615 3.57 -16.11 43.53
C ASN A 615 4.58 -15.02 43.88
#